data_AF-A0A1G9C1T7-F1
#
_entry.id   AF-A0A1G9C1T7-F1
#
_cell.length_a   1.000
_cell.length_b   1.000
_cell.length_c   1.000
_cell.angle_alpha   90.00
_cell.angle_beta   90.00
_cell.angle_gamma   90.00
#
_symmetry.space_group_name_H-M   'P 1'
#
loop_
_entity.id
_entity.type
_entity.pdbx_description
1 polymer ?
#
loop_
_entity_poly.entity_id
_entity_poly.type
_entity_poly.pdbx_seq_one_letter_code
_entity_poly.pdbx_strand_id
1 'polypeptide(L)'
;MSGRHSGGTGRGLRISALPQTLKVIFKLAPRQLTDEIALAKAEIKRKGTQLGVAGAFFAVALVFVALLVIGLMVAAIMGLATIMPAWLAALLVSAVCLIIAAIGALIGLRKFKAVMPLVPEDTLRGLRYDLGIAKEGSAFDARVLDPNSEQYKAAKAAKEAAAAKARAEREAKAAAQPELGPAPTEAELRHRLDQRRTNLTGARDDLGRELDLKTQAQTLLAATQARLQVGKAQLSDKIAGFGSSARSSAGTPTSADVQNLAGQLKDRWKPLAVLAASAAALAVLVRRLMKG
;
A
#
# COMPACT_ATOMS: atom_id res chain seq x y z
N MET A 1 37.02 4.95 67.25
CA MET A 1 37.78 4.55 66.04
C MET A 1 36.85 4.64 64.86
N SER A 2 37.09 5.59 63.96
CA SER A 2 36.28 5.83 62.76
C SER A 2 36.73 4.93 61.61
N GLY A 3 35.78 4.46 60.80
CA GLY A 3 36.07 3.78 59.54
C GLY A 3 34.81 3.70 58.67
N ARG A 4 34.40 4.84 58.11
CA ARG A 4 33.29 4.98 57.16
C ARG A 4 33.85 4.75 55.75
N HIS A 5 33.41 3.70 55.06
CA HIS A 5 33.65 3.54 53.61
C HIS A 5 32.34 3.70 52.84
N SER A 6 32.09 4.94 52.43
CA SER A 6 31.17 5.29 51.37
C SER A 6 31.85 5.04 50.01
N GLY A 7 31.52 3.93 49.35
CA GLY A 7 31.89 3.67 47.96
C GLY A 7 30.98 4.47 47.03
N GLY A 8 31.52 5.53 46.44
CA GLY A 8 30.79 6.46 45.58
C GLY A 8 30.25 5.82 44.30
N THR A 9 28.94 5.86 44.11
CA THR A 9 28.30 5.64 42.81
C THR A 9 28.45 6.89 41.94
N GLY A 10 29.63 7.09 41.38
CA GLY A 10 29.87 8.04 40.30
C GLY A 10 29.20 7.56 39.01
N ARG A 11 27.87 7.70 38.90
CA ARG A 11 27.13 7.46 37.66
C ARG A 11 27.30 8.67 36.73
N GLY A 12 28.51 8.84 36.22
CA GLY A 12 28.75 9.68 35.05
C GLY A 12 28.05 9.04 33.85
N LEU A 13 27.09 9.75 33.27
CA LEU A 13 26.50 9.46 31.97
C LEU A 13 27.64 9.32 30.95
N ARG A 14 28.02 8.08 30.63
CA ARG A 14 29.05 7.79 29.62
C ARG A 14 28.46 8.02 28.23
N ILE A 15 28.45 9.29 27.81
CA ILE A 15 28.06 9.74 26.46
C ILE A 15 28.95 9.07 25.38
N SER A 16 30.12 8.53 25.75
CA SER A 16 31.00 7.75 24.88
C SER A 16 30.56 6.30 24.63
N ALA A 17 29.55 5.77 25.33
CA ALA A 17 29.05 4.39 25.12
C ALA A 17 27.95 4.30 24.05
N LEU A 18 27.33 5.43 23.66
CA LEU A 18 26.28 5.52 22.65
C LEU A 18 26.63 4.85 21.30
N PRO A 19 27.83 5.05 20.71
CA PRO A 19 28.17 4.37 19.44
C PRO A 19 28.36 2.86 19.62
N GLN A 20 28.79 2.41 20.81
CA GLN A 20 29.02 0.99 21.09
C GLN A 20 27.70 0.25 21.37
N THR A 21 26.74 0.89 22.06
CA THR A 21 25.38 0.35 22.23
C THR A 21 24.60 0.32 20.92
N LEU A 22 24.73 1.35 20.07
CA LEU A 22 24.11 1.35 18.73
C LEU A 22 24.64 0.17 17.90
N LYS A 23 25.95 -0.06 17.91
CA LYS A 23 26.59 -1.14 17.17
C LYS A 23 26.14 -2.53 17.64
N VAL A 24 25.89 -2.68 18.95
CA VAL A 24 25.38 -3.93 19.54
C VAL A 24 23.91 -4.14 19.18
N ILE A 25 23.07 -3.10 19.21
CA ILE A 25 21.67 -3.15 18.78
C ILE A 25 21.57 -3.49 17.29
N PHE A 26 22.34 -2.83 16.41
CA PHE A 26 22.35 -3.14 14.98
C PHE A 26 22.89 -4.55 14.66
N LYS A 27 23.74 -5.12 15.53
CA LYS A 27 24.26 -6.48 15.38
C LYS A 27 23.30 -7.57 15.92
N LEU A 28 22.47 -7.25 16.91
CA LEU A 28 21.55 -8.19 17.59
C LEU A 28 20.10 -8.12 17.09
N ALA A 29 19.63 -6.95 16.66
CA ALA A 29 18.28 -6.76 16.11
C ALA A 29 17.91 -7.73 14.98
N PRO A 30 18.77 -8.00 13.97
CA PRO A 30 18.40 -8.95 12.92
C PRO A 30 18.27 -10.39 13.44
N ARG A 31 19.04 -10.79 14.47
CA ARG A 31 18.95 -12.12 15.09
C ARG A 31 17.67 -12.30 15.91
N GLN A 32 17.29 -11.29 16.69
CA GLN A 32 16.03 -11.34 17.46
C GLN A 32 14.82 -11.39 16.52
N LEU A 33 14.82 -10.62 15.42
CA LEU A 33 13.76 -10.68 14.44
C LEU A 33 13.69 -12.06 13.75
N THR A 34 14.83 -12.68 13.43
CA THR A 34 14.81 -14.04 12.86
C THR A 34 14.27 -15.08 13.83
N ASP A 35 14.57 -14.93 15.13
CA ASP A 35 14.11 -15.86 16.16
C ASP A 35 12.60 -15.70 16.45
N GLU A 36 12.09 -14.47 16.52
CA GLU A 36 10.65 -14.18 16.64
C GLU A 36 9.87 -14.67 15.42
N ILE A 37 10.42 -14.49 14.21
CA ILE A 37 9.82 -15.04 12.98
C ILE A 37 9.85 -16.58 13.01
N ALA A 38 10.92 -17.19 13.50
CA ALA A 38 11.02 -18.64 13.62
C ALA A 38 10.00 -19.20 14.63
N LEU A 39 9.82 -18.51 15.75
CA LEU A 39 8.85 -18.86 16.79
C LEU A 39 7.41 -18.68 16.27
N ALA A 40 7.10 -17.55 15.62
CA ALA A 40 5.81 -17.32 14.98
C ALA A 40 5.51 -18.37 13.89
N LYS A 41 6.51 -18.75 13.08
CA LYS A 41 6.38 -19.84 12.09
C LYS A 41 6.11 -21.18 12.76
N ALA A 42 6.80 -21.51 13.85
CA ALA A 42 6.58 -22.75 14.58
C ALA A 42 5.17 -22.81 15.19
N GLU A 43 4.70 -21.68 15.75
CA GLU A 43 3.37 -21.58 16.32
C GLU A 43 2.26 -21.64 15.26
N ILE A 44 2.42 -20.92 14.14
CA ILE A 44 1.52 -21.00 12.98
C ILE A 44 1.52 -22.41 12.40
N LYS A 45 2.67 -23.08 12.30
CA LYS A 45 2.74 -24.46 11.82
C LYS A 45 2.00 -25.40 12.77
N ARG A 46 2.19 -25.27 14.09
CA ARG A 46 1.52 -26.12 15.09
C ARG A 46 0.01 -25.88 15.14
N LYS A 47 -0.44 -24.62 15.14
CA LYS A 47 -1.86 -24.27 15.10
C LYS A 47 -2.48 -24.63 13.74
N GLY A 48 -1.74 -24.40 12.66
CA GLY A 48 -2.14 -24.66 11.29
C GLY A 48 -2.26 -26.13 10.95
N THR A 49 -1.39 -27.01 11.47
CA THR A 49 -1.54 -28.47 11.28
C THR A 49 -2.76 -29.00 12.03
N GLN A 50 -3.01 -28.55 13.25
CA GLN A 50 -4.17 -28.99 14.03
C GLN A 50 -5.49 -28.52 13.40
N LEU A 51 -5.57 -27.24 13.00
CA LEU A 51 -6.70 -26.70 12.23
C LEU A 51 -6.81 -27.35 10.85
N GLY A 52 -5.70 -27.67 10.20
CA GLY A 52 -5.65 -28.29 8.88
C GLY A 52 -6.17 -29.72 8.89
N VAL A 53 -5.78 -30.53 9.88
CA VAL A 53 -6.28 -31.90 10.04
C VAL A 53 -7.78 -31.88 10.36
N ALA A 54 -8.21 -31.04 11.31
CA ALA A 54 -9.64 -30.87 11.61
C ALA A 54 -10.42 -30.39 10.38
N GLY A 55 -9.88 -29.43 9.63
CA GLY A 55 -10.45 -28.92 8.39
C GLY A 55 -10.56 -30.00 7.31
N ALA A 56 -9.58 -30.90 7.20
CA ALA A 56 -9.62 -32.02 6.25
C ALA A 56 -10.75 -33.01 6.58
N PHE A 57 -10.91 -33.40 7.84
CA PHE A 57 -12.03 -34.26 8.27
C PHE A 57 -13.38 -33.55 8.06
N PHE A 58 -13.48 -32.26 8.35
CA PHE A 58 -14.69 -31.47 8.06
C PHE A 58 -15.00 -31.41 6.56
N ALA A 59 -13.98 -31.27 5.71
CA ALA A 59 -14.16 -31.27 4.26
C ALA A 59 -14.71 -32.62 3.77
N VAL A 60 -14.14 -33.74 4.24
CA VAL A 60 -14.64 -35.08 3.92
C VAL A 60 -16.08 -35.25 4.42
N ALA A 61 -16.37 -34.86 5.67
CA ALA A 61 -17.72 -34.94 6.23
C ALA A 61 -18.73 -34.12 5.41
N LEU A 62 -18.36 -32.91 4.97
CA LEU A 62 -19.22 -32.08 4.12
C LEU A 62 -19.52 -32.73 2.78
N VAL A 63 -18.55 -33.42 2.17
CA VAL A 63 -18.78 -34.17 0.92
C VAL A 63 -19.81 -35.28 1.15
N PHE A 64 -19.66 -36.08 2.21
CA PHE A 64 -20.62 -37.15 2.52
C PHE A 64 -22.01 -36.61 2.86
N VAL A 65 -22.10 -35.49 3.59
CA VAL A 65 -23.37 -34.83 3.87
C VAL A 65 -24.01 -34.33 2.57
N ALA A 66 -23.23 -33.74 1.65
CA ALA A 66 -23.75 -33.31 0.36
C ALA A 66 -24.30 -34.49 -0.46
N LEU A 67 -23.58 -35.62 -0.51
CA LEU A 67 -24.06 -36.84 -1.17
C LEU A 67 -25.32 -37.40 -0.51
N LEU A 68 -25.39 -37.40 0.83
CA LEU A 68 -26.56 -37.81 1.58
C LEU A 68 -27.78 -36.95 1.25
N VAL A 69 -27.62 -35.62 1.17
CA VAL A 69 -28.70 -34.69 0.81
C VAL A 69 -29.23 -34.99 -0.60
N ILE A 70 -28.35 -35.28 -1.56
CA ILE A 70 -28.76 -35.68 -2.91
C ILE A 70 -29.56 -36.99 -2.87
N GLY A 71 -29.09 -38.00 -2.12
CA GLY A 71 -29.79 -39.27 -1.95
C GLY A 71 -31.18 -39.10 -1.32
N LEU A 72 -31.28 -38.28 -0.26
CA LEU A 72 -32.56 -37.96 0.39
C LEU A 72 -33.51 -37.21 -0.54
N MET A 73 -33.00 -36.32 -1.40
CA MET A 73 -33.80 -35.63 -2.41
C MET A 73 -34.42 -36.62 -3.38
N VAL A 74 -33.63 -37.54 -3.93
CA VAL A 74 -34.12 -38.59 -4.84
C VAL A 74 -35.13 -39.49 -4.13
N ALA A 75 -34.84 -39.94 -2.91
CA ALA A 75 -35.74 -40.78 -2.13
C ALA A 75 -37.07 -40.07 -1.82
N ALA A 76 -37.05 -38.78 -1.47
CA ALA A 76 -38.25 -37.98 -1.22
C ALA A 76 -39.09 -37.82 -2.49
N ILE A 77 -38.46 -37.53 -3.64
CA ILE A 77 -39.14 -37.40 -4.92
C ILE A 77 -39.77 -38.74 -5.33
N MET A 78 -39.02 -39.83 -5.27
CA MET A 78 -39.51 -41.17 -5.62
C MET A 78 -40.63 -41.63 -4.69
N GLY A 79 -40.50 -41.38 -3.38
CA GLY A 79 -41.54 -41.69 -2.41
C GLY A 79 -42.83 -40.94 -2.68
N LEU A 80 -42.75 -39.63 -2.96
CA LEU A 80 -43.92 -38.81 -3.27
C LEU A 80 -44.49 -39.11 -4.66
N ALA A 81 -43.66 -39.53 -5.61
CA ALA A 81 -44.08 -39.94 -6.95
C ALA A 81 -44.96 -41.21 -6.96
N THR A 82 -45.06 -41.94 -5.85
CA THR A 82 -45.98 -43.08 -5.73
C THR A 82 -47.45 -42.67 -5.67
N ILE A 83 -47.74 -41.42 -5.26
CA ILE A 83 -49.11 -40.89 -5.10
C ILE A 83 -49.43 -39.72 -6.03
N MET A 84 -48.46 -39.19 -6.78
CA MET A 84 -48.65 -38.11 -7.75
C MET A 84 -47.61 -38.18 -8.88
N PRO A 85 -47.79 -37.49 -10.02
CA PRO A 85 -46.80 -37.46 -11.10
C PRO A 85 -45.41 -37.00 -10.64
N ALA A 86 -44.36 -37.65 -11.14
CA ALA A 86 -42.97 -37.41 -10.71
C ALA A 86 -42.51 -35.95 -10.87
N TRP A 87 -42.99 -35.25 -11.92
CA TRP A 87 -42.67 -33.84 -12.14
C TRP A 87 -43.26 -32.94 -11.03
N LEU A 88 -44.46 -33.24 -10.55
CA LEU A 88 -45.12 -32.49 -9.48
C LEU A 88 -44.46 -32.78 -8.13
N ALA A 89 -44.11 -34.05 -7.88
CA ALA A 89 -43.35 -34.44 -6.70
C ALA A 89 -42.00 -33.70 -6.60
N ALA A 90 -41.25 -33.62 -7.71
CA ALA A 90 -39.99 -32.88 -7.77
C ALA A 90 -40.17 -31.39 -7.45
N LEU A 91 -41.20 -30.74 -7.98
CA LEU A 91 -41.50 -29.34 -7.68
C LEU A 91 -41.87 -29.14 -6.20
N LEU A 92 -42.67 -30.04 -5.62
CA LEU A 92 -43.10 -29.91 -4.23
C LEU A 92 -41.91 -30.05 -3.26
N VAL A 93 -41.08 -31.07 -3.46
CA VAL A 93 -39.88 -31.30 -2.63
C VAL A 93 -38.91 -30.12 -2.77
N SER A 94 -38.71 -29.63 -4.01
CA SER A 94 -37.87 -28.46 -4.26
C SER A 94 -38.40 -27.20 -3.54
N ALA A 95 -39.72 -26.96 -3.57
CA ALA A 95 -40.33 -25.83 -2.89
C ALA A 95 -40.13 -25.89 -1.36
N VAL A 96 -40.31 -27.06 -0.75
CA VAL A 96 -40.06 -27.26 0.69
C VAL A 96 -38.59 -27.01 1.02
N CYS A 97 -37.66 -27.56 0.23
CA CYS A 97 -36.23 -27.33 0.42
C CYS A 97 -35.83 -25.86 0.25
N LEU A 98 -36.46 -25.13 -0.69
CA LEU A 98 -36.21 -23.71 -0.89
C LEU A 98 -36.66 -22.89 0.33
N ILE A 99 -37.81 -23.23 0.94
CA ILE A 99 -38.27 -22.59 2.18
C ILE A 99 -37.26 -22.82 3.31
N ILE A 100 -36.81 -24.08 3.51
CA ILE A 100 -35.82 -24.41 4.53
C ILE A 100 -34.51 -23.66 4.27
N ALA A 101 -34.05 -23.62 3.01
CA ALA A 101 -32.85 -22.89 2.61
C ALA A 101 -33.00 -21.38 2.85
N ALA A 102 -34.16 -20.78 2.57
CA ALA A 102 -34.43 -19.38 2.82
C ALA A 102 -34.40 -19.05 4.32
N ILE A 103 -35.02 -19.89 5.16
CA ILE A 103 -34.98 -19.73 6.62
C ILE A 103 -33.54 -19.87 7.13
N GLY A 104 -32.82 -20.90 6.68
CA GLY A 104 -31.41 -21.12 7.03
C GLY A 104 -30.53 -19.94 6.60
N ALA A 105 -30.74 -19.41 5.39
CA ALA A 105 -30.02 -18.25 4.88
C ALA A 105 -30.33 -16.98 5.68
N LEU A 106 -31.59 -16.77 6.08
CA LEU A 106 -31.98 -15.63 6.92
C LEU A 106 -31.37 -15.73 8.32
N ILE A 107 -31.39 -16.90 8.95
CA ILE A 107 -30.76 -17.13 10.26
C ILE A 107 -29.24 -16.96 10.12
N GLY A 108 -28.65 -17.58 9.10
CA GLY A 108 -27.24 -17.48 8.78
C GLY A 108 -26.82 -16.04 8.58
N LEU A 109 -27.58 -15.25 7.80
CA LEU A 109 -27.30 -13.84 7.57
C LEU A 109 -27.44 -13.01 8.85
N ARG A 110 -28.42 -13.31 9.70
CA ARG A 110 -28.59 -12.64 11.00
C ARG A 110 -27.44 -12.94 11.95
N LYS A 111 -27.02 -14.20 12.05
CA LYS A 111 -25.89 -14.62 12.88
C LYS A 111 -24.58 -14.12 12.32
N PHE A 112 -24.40 -14.18 11.01
CA PHE A 112 -23.22 -13.63 10.32
C PHE A 112 -23.09 -12.14 10.55
N LYS A 113 -24.19 -11.36 10.44
CA LYS A 113 -24.21 -9.93 10.80
C LYS A 113 -23.87 -9.68 12.28
N ALA A 114 -24.34 -10.54 13.19
CA ALA A 114 -24.03 -10.42 14.61
C ALA A 114 -22.56 -10.76 14.95
N VAL A 115 -21.93 -11.65 14.18
CA VAL A 115 -20.53 -12.06 14.31
C VAL A 115 -19.60 -11.18 13.45
N MET A 116 -20.16 -10.24 12.67
CA MET A 116 -19.42 -9.34 11.78
C MET A 116 -18.69 -8.14 12.41
N PRO A 117 -18.42 -8.03 13.72
CA PRO A 117 -17.18 -7.36 14.14
C PRO A 117 -16.03 -8.38 14.14
N LEU A 118 -15.83 -9.10 13.03
CA LEU A 118 -14.58 -9.85 12.78
C LEU A 118 -13.37 -8.90 12.77
N VAL A 119 -13.63 -7.62 12.52
CA VAL A 119 -12.71 -6.52 12.75
C VAL A 119 -13.29 -5.71 13.93
N PRO A 120 -12.61 -5.65 15.08
CA PRO A 120 -13.05 -4.82 16.20
C PRO A 120 -13.31 -3.39 15.72
N GLU A 121 -14.38 -2.75 16.20
CA GLU A 121 -14.73 -1.38 15.79
C GLU A 121 -13.55 -0.42 16.00
N ASP A 122 -12.76 -0.65 17.03
CA ASP A 122 -11.56 0.15 17.33
C ASP A 122 -10.46 -0.02 16.26
N THR A 123 -10.32 -1.21 15.66
CA THR A 123 -9.36 -1.43 14.56
C THR A 123 -9.84 -0.74 13.29
N LEU A 124 -11.14 -0.76 13.01
CA LEU A 124 -11.73 -0.04 11.88
C LEU A 124 -11.60 1.48 12.06
N ARG A 125 -11.80 1.97 13.30
CA ARG A 125 -11.64 3.38 13.68
C ARG A 125 -10.18 3.83 13.51
N GLY A 126 -9.22 3.01 13.95
CA GLY A 126 -7.79 3.26 13.74
C GLY A 126 -7.41 3.38 12.27
N LEU A 127 -7.85 2.44 11.43
CA LEU A 127 -7.57 2.51 9.98
C LEU A 127 -8.20 3.75 9.32
N ARG A 128 -9.41 4.15 9.71
CA ARG A 128 -10.05 5.36 9.20
C ARG A 128 -9.34 6.63 9.67
N TYR A 129 -8.82 6.63 10.89
CA TYR A 129 -8.00 7.71 11.41
C TYR A 129 -6.71 7.85 10.61
N ASP A 130 -5.98 6.74 10.41
CA ASP A 130 -4.73 6.73 9.65
C ASP A 130 -4.92 7.18 8.19
N LEU A 131 -6.00 6.73 7.55
CA LEU A 131 -6.38 7.16 6.20
C LEU A 131 -6.79 8.65 6.15
N GLY A 132 -7.48 9.13 7.18
CA GLY A 132 -7.86 10.53 7.32
C GLY A 132 -6.63 11.43 7.43
N ILE A 133 -5.68 11.07 8.28
CA ILE A 133 -4.40 11.77 8.43
C ILE A 133 -3.58 11.68 7.13
N ALA A 134 -3.55 10.54 6.45
CA ALA A 134 -2.83 10.40 5.19
C ALA A 134 -3.40 11.29 4.07
N LYS A 135 -4.70 11.55 4.08
CA LYS A 135 -5.39 12.33 3.04
C LYS A 135 -5.45 13.83 3.36
N GLU A 136 -5.76 14.17 4.60
CA GLU A 136 -6.10 15.53 5.04
C GLU A 136 -5.04 16.11 5.99
N GLY A 137 -4.02 15.32 6.36
CA GLY A 137 -2.91 15.76 7.19
C GLY A 137 -3.37 16.26 8.56
N SER A 138 -2.77 17.36 9.02
CA SER A 138 -3.12 17.99 10.29
C SER A 138 -4.50 18.66 10.31
N ALA A 139 -5.16 18.78 9.15
CA ALA A 139 -6.51 19.33 9.06
C ALA A 139 -7.59 18.28 9.36
N PHE A 140 -7.22 17.00 9.47
CA PHE A 140 -8.16 15.93 9.79
C PHE A 140 -8.63 16.02 11.24
N ASP A 141 -9.95 16.16 11.45
CA ASP A 141 -10.54 16.11 12.78
C ASP A 141 -10.95 14.68 13.15
N ALA A 142 -10.22 14.09 14.09
CA ALA A 142 -10.46 12.75 14.62
C ALA A 142 -11.87 12.56 15.20
N ARG A 143 -12.50 13.65 15.69
CA ARG A 143 -13.83 13.61 16.30
C ARG A 143 -14.91 13.20 15.31
N VAL A 144 -14.69 13.40 14.01
CA VAL A 144 -15.61 12.97 12.94
C VAL A 144 -15.72 11.44 12.86
N LEU A 145 -14.84 10.68 13.52
CA LEU A 145 -14.91 9.21 13.58
C LEU A 145 -15.64 8.65 14.80
N ASP A 146 -15.94 9.48 15.80
CA ASP A 146 -16.65 9.07 17.01
C ASP A 146 -18.17 9.23 16.81
N PRO A 147 -18.97 8.14 16.84
CA PRO A 147 -20.43 8.19 16.66
C PRO A 147 -21.16 9.13 17.62
N ASN A 148 -20.60 9.39 18.81
CA ASN A 148 -21.23 10.22 19.83
C ASN A 148 -20.89 11.70 19.72
N SER A 149 -19.92 12.08 18.89
CA SER A 149 -19.51 13.47 18.72
C SER A 149 -20.54 14.27 17.91
N GLU A 150 -20.62 15.58 18.17
CA GLU A 150 -21.45 16.47 17.36
C GLU A 150 -20.93 16.59 15.93
N GLN A 151 -19.61 16.48 15.75
CA GLN A 151 -18.94 16.56 14.45
C GLN A 151 -19.31 15.38 13.55
N TYR A 152 -19.45 14.16 14.10
CA TYR A 152 -19.95 13.00 13.36
C TYR A 152 -21.40 13.19 12.92
N LYS A 153 -22.26 13.70 13.82
CA LYS A 153 -23.68 13.96 13.53
C LYS A 153 -23.83 15.05 12.45
N ALA A 154 -23.05 16.12 12.54
CA ALA A 154 -23.00 17.19 11.54
C ALA A 154 -22.49 16.68 10.17
N ALA A 155 -21.42 15.87 10.16
CA ALA A 155 -20.88 15.27 8.94
C ALA A 155 -21.87 14.28 8.28
N LYS A 156 -22.60 13.50 9.09
CA LYS A 156 -23.65 12.59 8.63
C LYS A 156 -24.83 13.36 8.05
N ALA A 157 -25.31 14.39 8.75
CA ALA A 157 -26.39 15.26 8.27
C ALA A 157 -26.00 15.99 6.98
N ALA A 158 -24.76 16.48 6.88
CA ALA A 158 -24.25 17.09 5.66
C ALA A 158 -24.17 16.09 4.49
N LYS A 159 -23.74 14.84 4.73
CA LYS A 159 -23.77 13.78 3.72
C LYS A 159 -25.18 13.42 3.29
N GLU A 160 -26.12 13.33 4.22
CA GLU A 160 -27.53 13.03 3.93
C GLU A 160 -28.19 14.17 3.15
N ALA A 161 -27.93 15.43 3.52
CA ALA A 161 -28.38 16.61 2.79
C ALA A 161 -27.76 16.69 1.39
N ALA A 162 -26.46 16.38 1.24
CA ALA A 162 -25.79 16.32 -0.05
C ALA A 162 -26.34 15.18 -0.92
N ALA A 163 -26.62 14.01 -0.33
CA ALA A 163 -27.24 12.89 -1.03
C ALA A 163 -28.68 13.20 -1.45
N ALA A 164 -29.47 13.87 -0.59
CA ALA A 164 -30.82 14.34 -0.90
C ALA A 164 -30.79 15.39 -2.02
N LYS A 165 -29.87 16.36 -1.96
CA LYS A 165 -29.68 17.37 -3.01
C LYS A 165 -29.23 16.73 -4.33
N ALA A 166 -28.32 15.76 -4.29
CA ALA A 166 -27.89 15.03 -5.48
C ALA A 166 -29.01 14.16 -6.07
N ARG A 167 -29.88 13.57 -5.24
CA ARG A 167 -31.08 12.85 -5.70
C ARG A 167 -32.09 13.81 -6.31
N ALA A 168 -32.39 14.94 -5.65
CA ALA A 168 -33.27 15.98 -6.17
C ALA A 168 -32.74 16.59 -7.48
N GLU A 169 -31.42 16.77 -7.63
CA GLU A 169 -30.81 17.26 -8.87
C GLU A 169 -30.86 16.20 -9.98
N ARG A 170 -30.69 14.91 -9.66
CA ARG A 170 -30.88 13.81 -10.62
C ARG A 170 -32.33 13.68 -11.05
N GLU A 171 -33.28 13.81 -10.12
CA GLU A 171 -34.72 13.79 -10.39
C GLU A 171 -35.14 15.03 -11.19
N ALA A 172 -34.60 16.21 -10.87
CA ALA A 172 -34.80 17.43 -11.65
C ALA A 172 -34.19 17.31 -13.05
N LYS A 173 -33.02 16.70 -13.22
CA LYS A 173 -32.42 16.42 -14.53
C LYS A 173 -33.17 15.33 -15.31
N ALA A 174 -33.78 14.36 -14.61
CA ALA A 174 -34.61 13.32 -15.22
C ALA A 174 -36.00 13.83 -15.61
N ALA A 175 -36.57 14.78 -14.85
CA ALA A 175 -37.82 15.47 -15.13
C ALA A 175 -37.64 16.60 -16.17
N ALA A 176 -36.48 17.25 -16.18
CA ALA A 176 -36.04 18.18 -17.22
C ALA A 176 -35.40 17.45 -18.41
N GLN A 177 -35.80 16.18 -18.68
CA GLN A 177 -35.53 15.56 -19.97
C GLN A 177 -35.92 16.59 -21.04
N PRO A 178 -34.97 17.15 -21.82
CA PRO A 178 -35.37 17.85 -23.02
C PRO A 178 -36.12 16.82 -23.85
N GLU A 179 -37.31 17.15 -24.32
CA GLU A 179 -37.98 16.43 -25.43
C GLU A 179 -36.87 15.96 -26.36
N LEU A 180 -36.57 14.65 -26.32
CA LEU A 180 -35.51 14.10 -27.13
C LEU A 180 -36.05 14.30 -28.54
N GLY A 181 -35.53 15.29 -29.25
CA GLY A 181 -35.89 15.53 -30.63
C GLY A 181 -35.81 14.22 -31.42
N PRO A 182 -36.45 14.16 -32.60
CA PRO A 182 -36.54 12.93 -33.39
C PRO A 182 -35.17 12.25 -33.46
N ALA A 183 -35.16 10.93 -33.23
CA ALA A 183 -33.95 10.13 -33.08
C ALA A 183 -32.87 10.56 -34.11
N PRO A 184 -31.59 10.73 -33.70
CA PRO A 184 -30.55 11.25 -34.56
C PRO A 184 -30.55 10.55 -35.91
N THR A 185 -30.68 11.33 -36.99
CA THR A 185 -30.78 10.77 -38.34
C THR A 185 -29.52 9.97 -38.66
N GLU A 186 -29.65 8.95 -39.53
CA GLU A 186 -28.54 8.05 -39.86
C GLU A 186 -27.30 8.82 -40.38
N ALA A 187 -27.51 9.91 -41.10
CA ALA A 187 -26.45 10.80 -41.56
C ALA A 187 -25.66 11.43 -40.39
N GLU A 188 -26.35 11.82 -39.33
CA GLU A 188 -25.74 12.42 -38.15
C GLU A 188 -24.99 11.39 -37.30
N LEU A 189 -25.52 10.16 -37.23
CA LEU A 189 -24.81 9.04 -36.61
C LEU A 189 -23.52 8.69 -37.37
N ARG A 190 -23.55 8.69 -38.71
CA ARG A 190 -22.35 8.48 -39.53
C ARG A 190 -21.31 9.58 -39.33
N HIS A 191 -21.74 10.83 -39.28
CA HIS A 191 -20.85 11.96 -39.00
C HIS A 191 -20.19 11.85 -37.63
N ARG A 192 -20.94 11.48 -36.58
CA ARG A 192 -20.39 11.25 -35.23
C ARG A 192 -19.43 10.06 -35.19
N LEU A 193 -19.69 9.01 -35.98
CA LEU A 193 -18.81 7.86 -36.08
C LEU A 193 -17.48 8.22 -36.73
N ASP A 194 -17.50 9.04 -37.79
CA ASP A 194 -16.29 9.50 -38.46
C ASP A 194 -15.48 10.44 -37.58
N GLN A 195 -16.12 11.36 -36.84
CA GLN A 195 -15.43 12.18 -35.84
C GLN A 195 -14.76 11.36 -34.73
N ARG A 196 -15.38 10.25 -34.31
CA ARG A 196 -14.75 9.33 -33.33
C ARG A 196 -13.53 8.63 -33.93
N ARG A 197 -13.61 8.20 -35.19
CA ARG A 197 -12.49 7.53 -35.88
C ARG A 197 -11.29 8.45 -36.06
N THR A 198 -11.51 9.72 -36.37
CA THR A 198 -10.43 10.71 -36.46
C THR A 198 -9.81 10.97 -35.10
N ASN A 199 -10.62 11.11 -34.05
CA ASN A 199 -10.13 11.33 -32.68
C ASN A 199 -9.34 10.11 -32.16
N LEU A 200 -9.78 8.89 -32.46
CA LEU A 200 -9.06 7.67 -32.07
C LEU A 200 -7.75 7.49 -32.85
N THR A 201 -7.72 7.87 -34.13
CA THR A 201 -6.48 7.87 -34.92
C THR A 201 -5.46 8.85 -34.34
N GLY A 202 -5.88 10.08 -34.01
CA GLY A 202 -5.00 11.06 -33.35
C GLY A 202 -4.48 10.57 -32.00
N ALA A 203 -5.34 10.01 -31.16
CA ALA A 203 -4.94 9.46 -29.87
C ALA A 203 -3.93 8.30 -30.01
N ARG A 204 -4.08 7.45 -31.03
CA ARG A 204 -3.12 6.37 -31.34
C ARG A 204 -1.77 6.93 -31.78
N ASP A 205 -1.76 7.95 -32.63
CA ASP A 205 -0.53 8.55 -33.14
C ASP A 205 0.24 9.28 -32.03
N ASP A 206 -0.46 9.94 -31.11
CA ASP A 206 0.13 10.55 -29.92
C ASP A 206 0.72 9.50 -28.97
N LEU A 207 -0.01 8.40 -28.70
CA LEU A 207 0.51 7.26 -27.95
C LEU A 207 1.77 6.66 -28.60
N GLY A 208 1.81 6.60 -29.94
CA GLY A 208 2.99 6.13 -30.68
C GLY A 208 4.22 7.02 -30.48
N ARG A 209 4.04 8.34 -30.35
CA ARG A 209 5.13 9.29 -30.05
C ARG A 209 5.58 9.22 -28.59
N GLU A 210 4.63 9.06 -27.67
CA GLU A 210 4.93 8.97 -26.24
C GLU A 210 5.64 7.65 -25.86
N LEU A 211 5.31 6.55 -26.55
CA LEU A 211 5.88 5.22 -26.33
C LEU A 211 7.18 4.97 -27.10
N ASP A 212 7.72 5.95 -27.84
CA ASP A 212 9.05 5.83 -28.45
C ASP A 212 10.17 5.98 -27.40
N LEU A 213 10.21 4.98 -26.53
CA LEU A 213 11.18 4.79 -25.46
C LEU A 213 12.61 4.77 -25.99
N LYS A 214 12.82 4.45 -27.27
CA LYS A 214 14.15 4.40 -27.89
C LYS A 214 14.72 5.79 -28.08
N THR A 215 13.92 6.73 -28.58
CA THR A 215 14.34 8.12 -28.79
C THR A 215 14.48 8.86 -27.46
N GLN A 216 13.58 8.59 -26.50
CA GLN A 216 13.73 9.09 -25.13
C GLN A 216 14.96 8.50 -24.43
N ALA A 217 15.25 7.20 -24.59
CA ALA A 217 16.46 6.59 -24.03
C ALA A 217 17.74 7.15 -24.66
N GLN A 218 17.76 7.40 -25.97
CA GLN A 218 18.91 7.98 -26.66
C GLN A 218 19.19 9.42 -26.21
N THR A 219 18.15 10.24 -26.02
CA THR A 219 18.32 11.61 -25.50
C THR A 219 18.78 11.61 -24.05
N LEU A 220 18.30 10.69 -23.23
CA LEU A 220 18.74 10.51 -21.84
C LEU A 220 20.17 9.97 -21.76
N LEU A 221 20.55 9.05 -22.64
CA LEU A 221 21.93 8.55 -22.78
C LEU A 221 22.88 9.66 -23.26
N ALA A 222 22.47 10.48 -24.23
CA ALA A 222 23.26 11.62 -24.69
C ALA A 222 23.46 12.66 -23.59
N ALA A 223 22.39 13.00 -22.85
CA ALA A 223 22.46 13.94 -21.73
C ALA A 223 23.33 13.42 -20.57
N THR A 224 23.27 12.13 -20.27
CA THR A 224 24.12 11.51 -19.24
C THR A 224 25.58 11.44 -19.68
N GLN A 225 25.87 11.13 -20.94
CA GLN A 225 27.23 11.06 -21.47
C GLN A 225 27.90 12.44 -21.53
N ALA A 226 27.15 13.50 -21.90
CA ALA A 226 27.64 14.88 -21.83
C ALA A 226 27.98 15.29 -20.38
N ARG A 227 27.12 14.95 -19.42
CA ARG A 227 27.34 15.25 -18.00
C ARG A 227 28.52 14.48 -17.40
N LEU A 228 28.77 13.26 -17.90
CA LEU A 228 29.89 12.42 -17.50
C LEU A 228 31.23 12.93 -18.07
N GLN A 229 31.23 13.46 -19.29
CA GLN A 229 32.39 14.14 -19.90
C GLN A 229 32.77 15.41 -19.13
N VAL A 230 31.78 16.25 -18.80
CA VAL A 230 31.99 17.45 -17.97
C VAL A 230 32.51 17.05 -16.58
N GLY A 231 31.92 16.01 -15.97
CA GLY A 231 32.40 15.47 -14.69
C GLY A 231 33.83 14.95 -14.75
N LYS A 232 34.23 14.28 -15.85
CA LYS A 232 35.61 13.83 -16.08
C LYS A 232 36.58 15.00 -16.22
N ALA A 233 36.22 16.04 -17.00
CA ALA A 233 37.05 17.23 -17.16
C ALA A 233 37.23 17.98 -15.83
N GLN A 234 36.15 18.12 -15.04
CA GLN A 234 36.23 18.73 -13.71
C GLN A 234 37.03 17.89 -12.70
N LEU A 235 37.00 16.56 -12.83
CA LEU A 235 37.82 15.66 -12.02
C LEU A 235 39.30 15.72 -12.41
N SER A 236 39.61 15.69 -13.71
CA SER A 236 40.99 15.78 -14.18
C SER A 236 41.62 17.12 -13.80
N ASP A 237 40.89 18.22 -13.91
CA ASP A 237 41.36 19.55 -13.56
C ASP A 237 41.59 19.68 -12.03
N LYS A 238 40.71 19.07 -11.22
CA LYS A 238 40.92 18.97 -9.76
C LYS A 238 42.11 18.09 -9.38
N ILE A 239 42.37 17.01 -10.11
CA ILE A 239 43.51 16.11 -9.86
C ILE A 239 44.82 16.78 -10.30
N ALA A 240 44.82 17.49 -11.44
CA ALA A 240 45.97 18.27 -11.90
C ALA A 240 46.28 19.43 -10.96
N GLY A 241 45.24 20.13 -10.47
CA GLY A 241 45.37 21.15 -9.43
C GLY A 241 45.88 20.61 -8.10
N PHE A 242 45.58 19.35 -7.77
CA PHE A 242 46.14 18.69 -6.59
C PHE A 242 47.64 18.43 -6.76
N GLY A 243 48.06 17.97 -7.95
CA GLY A 243 49.48 17.74 -8.28
C GLY A 243 50.33 19.02 -8.30
N SER A 244 49.78 20.16 -8.73
CA SER A 244 50.47 21.45 -8.69
C SER A 244 50.52 22.05 -7.27
N SER A 245 49.48 21.84 -6.46
CA SER A 245 49.52 22.22 -5.03
C SER A 245 50.46 21.35 -4.19
N ALA A 246 50.67 20.08 -4.57
CA ALA A 246 51.64 19.20 -3.92
C ALA A 246 53.10 19.52 -4.33
N ARG A 247 53.32 20.15 -5.48
CA ARG A 247 54.65 20.55 -5.96
C ARG A 247 55.08 21.94 -5.46
N SER A 248 54.14 22.77 -5.03
CA SER A 248 54.40 24.09 -4.41
C SER A 248 54.60 24.04 -2.89
N SER A 249 54.34 22.89 -2.25
CA SER A 249 54.56 22.69 -0.80
C SER A 249 55.96 22.16 -0.45
N ALA A 250 56.93 22.25 -1.36
CA ALA A 250 58.33 21.85 -1.13
C ALA A 250 59.19 22.98 -0.53
N GLY A 251 58.58 23.83 0.30
CA GLY A 251 59.24 24.85 1.11
C GLY A 251 58.86 24.68 2.57
N THR A 252 59.84 24.84 3.47
CA THR A 252 59.67 24.67 4.91
C THR A 252 58.55 25.59 5.45
N PRO A 253 57.49 25.05 6.10
CA PRO A 253 56.34 25.84 6.48
C PRO A 253 56.67 26.81 7.62
N THR A 254 56.20 28.05 7.51
CA THR A 254 56.28 29.05 8.59
C THR A 254 54.97 29.09 9.38
N SER A 255 54.99 29.66 10.58
CA SER A 255 53.86 29.65 11.51
C SER A 255 52.59 30.36 10.99
N ALA A 256 52.72 31.22 9.97
CA ALA A 256 51.58 31.83 9.28
C ALA A 256 50.82 30.85 8.36
N ASP A 257 51.50 29.83 7.84
CA ASP A 257 50.91 28.84 6.93
C ASP A 257 49.97 27.86 7.66
N VAL A 258 50.24 27.63 8.95
CA VAL A 258 49.44 26.72 9.81
C VAL A 258 48.04 27.28 10.09
N GLN A 259 47.89 28.60 10.20
CA GLN A 259 46.57 29.24 10.36
C GLN A 259 45.77 29.26 9.06
N ASN A 260 46.44 29.48 7.91
CA ASN A 260 45.78 29.41 6.60
C ASN A 260 45.32 27.99 6.22
N LEU A 261 46.02 26.96 6.70
CA LEU A 261 45.65 25.56 6.49
C LEU A 261 44.28 25.21 7.09
N ALA A 262 43.95 25.79 8.26
CA ALA A 262 42.66 25.59 8.92
C ALA A 262 41.49 26.21 8.14
N GLY A 263 41.72 27.35 7.47
CA GLY A 263 40.76 27.98 6.56
C GLY A 263 40.52 27.14 5.30
N GLN A 264 41.61 26.66 4.69
CA GLN A 264 41.52 25.83 3.47
C GLN A 264 40.90 24.45 3.71
N LEU A 265 41.11 23.85 4.88
CA LEU A 265 40.45 22.60 5.27
C LEU A 265 38.93 22.77 5.31
N LYS A 266 38.39 23.93 5.73
CA LYS A 266 36.94 24.13 5.80
C LYS A 266 36.25 24.18 4.42
N ASP A 267 36.92 24.69 3.38
CA ASP A 267 36.39 24.70 2.01
C ASP A 267 36.54 23.37 1.27
N ARG A 268 37.46 22.51 1.71
CA ARG A 268 37.72 21.18 1.10
C ARG A 268 36.66 20.13 1.44
N TRP A 269 35.82 20.35 2.46
CA TRP A 269 34.76 19.39 2.86
C TRP A 269 33.41 19.61 2.15
N LYS A 270 33.19 20.77 1.52
CA LYS A 270 32.00 21.04 0.68
C LYS A 270 31.80 20.03 -0.48
N PRO A 271 32.82 19.64 -1.27
CA PRO A 271 32.65 18.66 -2.34
C PRO A 271 32.38 17.23 -1.85
N LEU A 272 32.73 16.88 -0.60
CA LEU A 272 32.44 15.55 -0.03
C LEU A 272 30.95 15.39 0.33
N ALA A 273 30.26 16.47 0.69
CA ALA A 273 28.82 16.47 0.90
C ALA A 273 28.03 16.17 -0.39
N VAL A 274 28.53 16.64 -1.54
CA VAL A 274 27.94 16.34 -2.86
C VAL A 274 28.14 14.87 -3.24
N LEU A 275 29.25 14.26 -2.83
CA LEU A 275 29.53 12.84 -3.07
C LEU A 275 28.67 11.93 -2.18
N ALA A 276 28.41 12.34 -0.93
CA ALA A 276 27.46 11.66 -0.05
C ALA A 276 26.02 11.71 -0.58
N ALA A 277 25.59 12.84 -1.15
CA ALA A 277 24.29 12.97 -1.82
C ALA A 277 24.18 12.09 -3.09
N SER A 278 25.26 11.96 -3.85
CA SER A 278 25.32 11.09 -5.05
C SER A 278 25.28 9.60 -4.70
N ALA A 279 25.96 9.18 -3.63
CA ALA A 279 25.93 7.79 -3.15
C ALA A 279 24.53 7.39 -2.64
N ALA A 280 23.81 8.31 -1.99
CA ALA A 280 22.43 8.08 -1.57
C ALA A 280 21.48 7.92 -2.77
N ALA A 281 21.63 8.72 -3.82
CA ALA A 281 20.84 8.61 -5.04
C ALA A 281 21.09 7.27 -5.78
N LEU A 282 22.34 6.81 -5.84
CA LEU A 282 22.72 5.55 -6.48
C LEU A 282 22.17 4.33 -5.71
N ALA A 283 22.18 4.39 -4.37
CA ALA A 283 21.59 3.35 -3.53
C ALA A 283 20.06 3.23 -3.71
N VAL A 284 19.36 4.35 -3.90
CA VAL A 284 17.91 4.35 -4.19
C VAL A 284 17.62 3.75 -5.56
N LEU A 285 18.46 4.01 -6.56
CA LEU A 285 18.29 3.53 -7.93
C LEU A 285 18.54 2.01 -8.04
N VAL A 286 19.57 1.51 -7.36
CA VAL A 286 19.86 0.06 -7.27
C VAL A 286 18.74 -0.68 -6.53
N ARG A 287 18.19 -0.11 -5.46
CA ARG A 287 17.07 -0.71 -4.72
C ARG A 287 15.79 -0.79 -5.56
N ARG A 288 15.59 0.14 -6.49
CA ARG A 288 14.43 0.18 -7.38
C ARG A 288 14.57 -0.83 -8.54
N LEU A 289 15.79 -1.11 -8.97
CA LEU A 289 16.10 -2.11 -10.01
C LEU A 289 15.88 -3.56 -9.53
N MET A 290 16.12 -3.84 -8.25
CA MET A 290 15.96 -5.20 -7.69
C MET A 290 14.54 -5.57 -7.25
N LYS A 291 13.58 -4.64 -7.36
CA LYS A 291 12.18 -4.83 -6.97
C LYS A 291 11.19 -4.61 -8.12
N GLY A 292 11.69 -4.42 -9.34
CA GLY A 292 10.90 -4.40 -10.58
C GLY A 292 11.00 -5.74 -11.29
#